data_AF-A0A8C3AFF1-F1
#
_entry.id   AF-A0A8C3AFF1-F1
#
_cell.length_a   1.000
_cell.length_b   1.000
_cell.length_c   1.000
_cell.angle_alpha   90.00
_cell.angle_beta   90.00
_cell.angle_gamma   90.00
#
_symmetry.space_group_name_H-M   'P 1'
#
loop_
_entity.id
_entity.type
_entity.pdbx_description
1 polymer ?
#
loop_
_entity_poly.entity_id
_entity_poly.type
_entity_poly.pdbx_seq_one_letter_code
_entity_poly.pdbx_strand_id
1 'polypeptide(L)'
;MQFSSVLASPVLLLQLCINTLRNILASVFLTVRTPGARWGTMSSVAPVGGGEGEGRAQDVMTPTSVNYHFTRKCNYKCGFCFHTAKTSFVLPLDEAKRGLQLLEASGMEKINFSGGEPFLHDKGEFLGKLVQYCKQDLQLPSVSIVSNGSMIKEKWFQKYGDDLDILAISCDSFDEATNQRIGRAQGRKSHVDNLHKIRNWCQQYKVAFKINSVINTFNVDEDMVENILQLNPVRWKVFQCLLIDGENAGEKALREAEGFVISEQLFQDFLERHSSVPCLVPESNEKMRNSYLILDEYMRFLDCREGRKDPSKSILDVGVKEAICFSGFDEKMFLKRGGKYVWSKADMKLEW
;
A
#
# COMPACT_ATOMS: atom_id res chain seq x y z
N MET A 1 -19.56 -39.09 -36.34
CA MET A 1 -19.98 -40.26 -35.53
C MET A 1 -19.01 -40.32 -34.36
N GLN A 2 -19.36 -40.37 -33.07
CA GLN A 2 -20.59 -40.45 -32.30
C GLN A 2 -20.28 -39.74 -30.96
N PHE A 3 -21.21 -38.92 -30.46
CA PHE A 3 -21.20 -38.42 -29.08
C PHE A 3 -21.90 -39.45 -28.19
N SER A 4 -21.32 -39.79 -27.04
CA SER A 4 -22.01 -40.52 -25.98
C SER A 4 -22.08 -39.65 -24.72
N SER A 5 -23.31 -39.29 -24.35
CA SER A 5 -23.70 -38.60 -23.13
C SER A 5 -23.89 -39.62 -21.99
N VAL A 6 -23.34 -39.32 -20.80
CA VAL A 6 -23.62 -40.05 -19.56
C VAL A 6 -24.67 -39.26 -18.79
N LEU A 7 -25.90 -39.76 -18.78
CA LEU A 7 -26.98 -39.28 -17.91
C LEU A 7 -26.93 -40.08 -16.60
N ALA A 8 -26.68 -39.40 -15.49
CA ALA A 8 -26.80 -39.98 -14.15
C ALA A 8 -28.28 -40.23 -13.79
N SER A 9 -28.56 -41.39 -13.19
CA SER A 9 -29.92 -41.83 -12.87
C SER A 9 -30.60 -40.96 -11.79
N PRO A 10 -31.89 -40.59 -11.94
CA PRO A 10 -32.65 -39.76 -10.98
C PRO A 10 -32.70 -40.31 -9.54
N VAL A 11 -32.43 -41.60 -9.36
CA VAL A 11 -32.46 -42.26 -8.04
C VAL A 11 -31.29 -41.81 -7.16
N LEU A 12 -30.12 -41.51 -7.75
CA LEU A 12 -28.93 -41.09 -7.00
C LEU A 12 -29.07 -39.66 -6.46
N LEU A 13 -29.75 -38.78 -7.20
CA LEU A 13 -30.03 -37.39 -6.80
C LEU A 13 -31.05 -37.32 -5.65
N LEU A 14 -32.02 -38.23 -5.60
CA LEU A 14 -33.04 -38.24 -4.53
C LEU A 14 -32.46 -38.71 -3.18
N GLN A 15 -31.50 -39.64 -3.18
CA GLN A 15 -30.84 -40.13 -1.97
C GLN A 15 -29.90 -39.10 -1.33
N LEU A 16 -29.24 -38.26 -2.13
CA LEU A 16 -28.41 -37.15 -1.64
C LEU A 16 -29.27 -36.05 -0.97
N CYS A 17 -30.45 -35.74 -1.50
CA CYS A 17 -31.35 -34.76 -0.90
C CYS A 17 -31.92 -35.19 0.47
N ILE A 18 -32.24 -36.48 0.66
CA ILE A 18 -32.80 -36.99 1.93
C ILE A 18 -31.76 -36.97 3.06
N ASN A 19 -30.49 -37.29 2.77
CA ASN A 19 -29.43 -37.27 3.78
C ASN A 19 -29.04 -35.84 4.21
N THR A 20 -29.24 -34.85 3.33
CA THR A 20 -28.90 -33.45 3.64
C THR A 20 -29.97 -32.79 4.52
N LEU A 21 -31.25 -33.15 4.35
CA LEU A 21 -32.35 -32.67 5.20
C LEU A 21 -32.34 -33.26 6.62
N ARG A 22 -31.81 -34.46 6.81
CA ARG A 22 -31.74 -35.12 8.13
C ARG A 22 -30.67 -34.51 9.05
N ASN A 23 -29.63 -33.90 8.48
CA ASN A 23 -28.56 -33.23 9.25
C ASN A 23 -28.91 -31.77 9.63
N ILE A 24 -29.88 -31.15 8.96
CA ILE A 24 -30.30 -29.77 9.25
C ILE A 24 -31.35 -29.72 10.38
N LEU A 25 -32.09 -30.80 10.62
CA LEU A 25 -33.09 -30.88 11.71
C LEU A 25 -32.51 -31.27 13.08
N ALA A 26 -31.26 -31.76 13.13
CA ALA A 26 -30.62 -32.17 14.39
C ALA A 26 -29.90 -31.02 15.13
N SER A 27 -29.72 -29.85 14.50
CA SER A 27 -28.99 -28.70 15.08
C SER A 27 -29.88 -27.58 15.62
N VAL A 28 -31.22 -27.70 15.51
CA VAL A 28 -32.16 -26.60 15.83
C VAL A 28 -32.92 -26.81 17.16
N PHE A 29 -32.77 -27.93 17.85
CA PHE A 29 -33.44 -28.17 19.14
C PHE A 29 -32.48 -28.54 20.26
N LEU A 30 -31.85 -27.55 20.89
CA LEU A 30 -31.37 -27.62 22.27
C LEU A 30 -30.96 -26.22 22.75
N THR A 31 -31.90 -25.43 23.26
CA THR A 31 -31.79 -24.65 24.53
C THR A 31 -32.94 -23.65 24.67
N VAL A 32 -34.08 -24.12 25.21
CA VAL A 32 -35.00 -23.26 25.97
C VAL A 32 -35.52 -24.08 27.15
N ARG A 33 -35.19 -23.68 28.39
CA ARG A 33 -36.07 -23.82 29.56
C ARG A 33 -35.67 -22.86 30.68
N THR A 34 -36.71 -22.42 31.38
CA THR A 34 -36.92 -21.25 32.25
C THR A 34 -36.72 -21.55 33.75
N PRO A 35 -36.88 -20.57 34.68
CA PRO A 35 -36.18 -20.50 35.97
C PRO A 35 -36.97 -21.12 37.15
N GLY A 36 -36.26 -21.39 38.27
CA GLY A 36 -36.83 -21.84 39.54
C GLY A 36 -35.92 -21.56 40.74
N ALA A 37 -36.52 -21.28 41.89
CA ALA A 37 -35.97 -20.47 42.98
C ALA A 37 -35.56 -21.23 44.26
N ARG A 38 -34.80 -20.50 45.11
CA ARG A 38 -34.75 -20.46 46.60
C ARG A 38 -33.95 -21.47 47.45
N TRP A 39 -32.99 -20.86 48.17
CA TRP A 39 -32.70 -20.85 49.63
C TRP A 39 -31.82 -21.89 50.36
N GLY A 40 -30.95 -21.33 51.23
CA GLY A 40 -30.23 -21.93 52.36
C GLY A 40 -28.75 -22.16 52.05
N THR A 41 -27.72 -21.76 52.82
CA THR A 41 -27.59 -21.21 54.19
C THR A 41 -26.18 -20.58 54.31
N MET A 42 -26.01 -19.64 55.25
CA MET A 42 -24.74 -19.01 55.61
C MET A 42 -23.72 -19.99 56.21
N SER A 43 -22.43 -19.83 55.88
CA SER A 43 -21.35 -19.87 56.88
C SER A 43 -20.09 -19.16 56.38
N SER A 44 -19.41 -18.50 57.31
CA SER A 44 -18.34 -17.52 57.18
C SER A 44 -16.94 -18.14 57.15
N VAL A 45 -16.05 -17.68 56.25
CA VAL A 45 -14.58 -17.55 56.49
C VAL A 45 -14.02 -16.41 55.62
N ALA A 46 -13.17 -15.57 56.19
CA ALA A 46 -12.55 -14.38 55.58
C ALA A 46 -11.20 -14.70 54.87
N PRO A 47 -10.42 -13.70 54.42
CA PRO A 47 -10.20 -13.32 53.02
C PRO A 47 -8.87 -13.86 52.44
N VAL A 48 -8.79 -14.09 51.14
CA VAL A 48 -7.51 -14.35 50.46
C VAL A 48 -7.43 -13.58 49.15
N GLY A 49 -6.45 -12.68 49.11
CA GLY A 49 -5.62 -12.40 47.93
C GLY A 49 -6.26 -11.60 46.81
N GLY A 50 -5.97 -10.30 46.77
CA GLY A 50 -6.06 -9.52 45.54
C GLY A 50 -5.22 -10.16 44.45
N GLY A 51 -5.90 -10.60 43.39
CA GLY A 51 -5.29 -10.81 42.09
C GLY A 51 -5.64 -9.59 41.25
N GLU A 52 -4.74 -8.60 41.24
CA GLU A 52 -4.68 -7.64 40.15
C GLU A 52 -4.48 -8.45 38.88
N GLY A 53 -5.54 -8.54 38.07
CA GLY A 53 -5.40 -8.95 36.69
C GLY A 53 -4.58 -7.87 35.99
N GLU A 54 -3.27 -8.05 35.94
CA GLU A 54 -2.40 -7.39 34.97
C GLU A 54 -2.98 -7.71 33.59
N GLY A 55 -3.84 -6.82 33.10
CA GLY A 55 -4.20 -6.76 31.71
C GLY A 55 -2.90 -6.55 30.96
N ARG A 56 -2.37 -7.63 30.37
CA ARG A 56 -1.29 -7.58 29.39
C ARG A 56 -1.66 -6.45 28.43
N ALA A 57 -0.94 -5.33 28.51
CA ALA A 57 -1.01 -4.30 27.49
C ALA A 57 -0.66 -5.03 26.20
N GLN A 58 -1.67 -5.30 25.36
CA GLN A 58 -1.40 -5.69 23.99
C GLN A 58 -0.57 -4.55 23.44
N ASP A 59 0.65 -4.85 23.03
CA ASP A 59 1.54 -3.90 22.39
C ASP A 59 0.86 -3.49 21.09
N VAL A 60 0.14 -2.36 21.14
CA VAL A 60 -0.67 -1.91 20.01
C VAL A 60 0.31 -1.32 19.00
N MET A 61 0.42 -2.00 17.86
CA MET A 61 1.22 -1.56 16.71
C MET A 61 1.02 -0.07 16.44
N THR A 62 2.14 0.67 16.40
CA THR A 62 2.13 2.10 16.10
C THR A 62 2.28 2.31 14.59
N PRO A 63 1.37 3.05 13.92
CA PRO A 63 1.44 3.31 12.49
C PRO A 63 2.46 4.39 12.12
N THR A 64 3.74 4.21 12.48
CA THR A 64 4.78 5.25 12.34
C THR A 64 4.92 5.76 10.90
N SER A 65 4.81 4.88 9.88
CA SER A 65 4.80 5.29 8.47
C SER A 65 3.66 4.64 7.68
N VAL A 66 2.78 5.47 7.13
CA VAL A 66 1.57 5.03 6.42
C VAL A 66 1.61 5.47 4.96
N ASN A 67 1.15 4.60 4.06
CA ASN A 67 0.95 4.90 2.65
C ASN A 67 -0.54 5.07 2.39
N TYR A 68 -0.97 6.29 2.06
CA TYR A 68 -2.38 6.56 1.77
C TYR A 68 -2.60 6.64 0.26
N HIS A 69 -3.25 5.60 -0.26
CA HIS A 69 -3.68 5.47 -1.63
C HIS A 69 -5.09 6.06 -1.79
N PHE A 70 -5.20 7.37 -1.71
CA PHE A 70 -6.48 8.08 -1.64
C PHE A 70 -7.31 8.04 -2.93
N THR A 71 -6.73 7.58 -4.04
CA THR A 71 -7.40 7.41 -5.33
C THR A 71 -6.84 6.21 -6.05
N ARG A 72 -7.69 5.51 -6.82
CA ARG A 72 -7.28 4.43 -7.72
C ARG A 72 -7.18 4.86 -9.20
N LYS A 73 -7.62 6.07 -9.54
CA LYS A 73 -7.57 6.56 -10.93
C LYS A 73 -6.12 6.88 -11.34
N CYS A 74 -5.71 6.40 -12.50
CA CYS A 74 -4.40 6.68 -13.09
C CYS A 74 -4.55 7.04 -14.56
N ASN A 75 -3.68 7.91 -15.07
CA ASN A 75 -3.61 8.28 -16.49
C ASN A 75 -2.58 7.46 -17.30
N TYR A 76 -1.81 6.60 -16.63
CA TYR A 76 -0.90 5.63 -17.25
C TYR A 76 -1.52 4.23 -17.26
N LYS A 77 -0.91 3.29 -18.00
CA LYS A 77 -1.42 1.93 -18.18
C LYS A 77 -0.35 0.87 -17.93
N CYS A 78 0.53 1.08 -16.94
CA CYS A 78 1.61 0.13 -16.62
C CYS A 78 1.04 -1.29 -16.48
N GLY A 79 1.61 -2.24 -17.22
CA GLY A 79 1.11 -3.62 -17.30
C GLY A 79 1.21 -4.37 -15.98
N PHE A 80 2.20 -4.05 -15.15
CA PHE A 80 2.38 -4.66 -13.84
C PHE A 80 1.66 -3.94 -12.68
N CYS A 81 0.85 -2.90 -12.95
CA CYS A 81 0.31 -2.03 -11.88
C CYS A 81 -0.45 -2.82 -10.80
N PHE A 82 0.08 -2.84 -9.57
CA PHE A 82 -0.48 -3.62 -8.45
C PHE A 82 -1.58 -2.90 -7.64
N HIS A 83 -2.03 -1.72 -8.08
CA HIS A 83 -3.03 -0.91 -7.38
C HIS A 83 -3.92 -0.20 -8.41
N THR A 84 -4.79 -1.00 -9.00
CA THR A 84 -5.51 -0.68 -10.24
C THR A 84 -6.77 0.13 -10.00
N ALA A 85 -7.31 0.71 -11.08
CA ALA A 85 -8.49 1.57 -11.12
C ALA A 85 -9.82 0.82 -10.88
N LYS A 86 -9.91 0.05 -9.80
CA LYS A 86 -11.10 -0.74 -9.41
C LYS A 86 -12.27 0.13 -8.97
N THR A 87 -11.99 1.33 -8.49
CA THR A 87 -12.99 2.30 -8.05
C THR A 87 -12.62 3.70 -8.55
N SER A 88 -13.61 4.58 -8.54
CA SER A 88 -13.42 6.02 -8.80
C SER A 88 -13.54 6.87 -7.53
N PHE A 89 -13.67 6.23 -6.37
CA PHE A 89 -13.94 6.88 -5.11
C PHE A 89 -12.70 7.64 -4.59
N VAL A 90 -12.96 8.78 -3.99
CA VAL A 90 -12.01 9.59 -3.23
C VAL A 90 -12.80 10.19 -2.07
N LEU A 91 -12.26 10.14 -0.86
CA LEU A 91 -12.90 10.74 0.30
C LEU A 91 -13.06 12.26 0.12
N PRO A 92 -14.14 12.86 0.64
CA PRO A 92 -14.19 14.30 0.85
C PRO A 92 -12.98 14.78 1.64
N LEU A 93 -12.50 15.98 1.35
CA LEU A 93 -11.26 16.51 1.94
C LEU A 93 -11.31 16.49 3.47
N ASP A 94 -12.43 16.87 4.06
CA ASP A 94 -12.57 16.95 5.52
C ASP A 94 -12.56 15.56 6.18
N GLU A 95 -13.14 14.54 5.53
CA GLU A 95 -13.05 13.16 6.02
C GLU A 95 -11.64 12.59 5.88
N ALA A 96 -10.93 12.92 4.79
CA ALA A 96 -9.53 12.55 4.66
C ALA A 96 -8.67 13.23 5.74
N LYS A 97 -8.92 14.50 6.05
CA LYS A 97 -8.25 15.20 7.17
C LYS A 97 -8.55 14.54 8.52
N ARG A 98 -9.82 14.19 8.77
CA ARG A 98 -10.24 13.46 9.99
C ARG A 98 -9.47 12.15 10.15
N GLY A 99 -9.37 11.35 9.10
CA GLY A 99 -8.60 10.10 9.16
C GLY A 99 -7.10 10.30 9.37
N LEU A 100 -6.50 11.33 8.76
CA LEU A 100 -5.10 11.69 8.99
C LEU A 100 -4.85 12.12 10.44
N GLN A 101 -5.77 12.87 11.04
CA GLN A 101 -5.72 13.24 12.45
C GLN A 101 -5.81 12.01 13.37
N LEU A 102 -6.66 11.02 13.04
CA LEU A 102 -6.73 9.76 13.80
C LEU A 102 -5.41 8.98 13.76
N LEU A 103 -4.72 8.98 12.61
CA LEU A 103 -3.42 8.32 12.44
C LEU A 103 -2.33 9.05 13.22
N GLU A 104 -2.28 10.39 13.15
CA GLU A 104 -1.34 11.21 13.93
C GLU A 104 -1.53 10.97 15.43
N ALA A 105 -2.77 11.04 15.92
CA ALA A 105 -3.09 10.74 17.33
C ALA A 105 -2.77 9.30 17.75
N SER A 106 -2.55 8.41 16.78
CA SER A 106 -2.12 7.03 17.01
C SER A 106 -0.60 6.83 16.89
N GLY A 107 0.18 7.89 16.65
CA GLY A 107 1.64 7.87 16.58
C GLY A 107 2.22 7.82 15.16
N MET A 108 1.46 8.23 14.15
CA MET A 108 2.00 8.39 12.79
C MET A 108 2.99 9.56 12.73
N GLU A 109 4.21 9.29 12.26
CA GLU A 109 5.26 10.29 12.06
C GLU A 109 5.47 10.63 10.56
N LYS A 110 5.11 9.69 9.68
CA LYS A 110 5.33 9.81 8.24
C LYS A 110 4.13 9.38 7.43
N ILE A 111 3.66 10.26 6.55
CA ILE A 111 2.66 9.94 5.53
C ILE A 111 3.30 9.87 4.14
N ASN A 112 2.87 8.92 3.32
CA ASN A 112 3.18 8.86 1.91
C ASN A 112 1.90 8.84 1.07
N PHE A 113 1.64 9.90 0.33
CA PHE A 113 0.51 9.95 -0.59
C PHE A 113 0.87 9.20 -1.89
N SER A 114 0.02 8.24 -2.24
CA SER A 114 0.19 7.34 -3.39
C SER A 114 -1.19 7.06 -4.01
N GLY A 115 -1.32 5.98 -4.79
CA GLY A 115 -2.58 5.56 -5.41
C GLY A 115 -2.41 5.24 -6.89
N GLY A 116 -3.44 5.55 -7.67
CA GLY A 116 -3.39 5.48 -9.14
C GLY A 116 -2.41 6.52 -9.69
N GLU A 117 -2.82 7.78 -9.74
CA GLU A 117 -1.94 8.94 -9.90
C GLU A 117 -2.42 10.10 -9.00
N PRO A 118 -1.70 10.43 -7.90
CA PRO A 118 -2.10 11.45 -6.92
C PRO A 118 -2.40 12.83 -7.50
N PHE A 119 -1.69 13.26 -8.55
CA PHE A 119 -1.86 14.60 -9.14
C PHE A 119 -3.08 14.71 -10.07
N LEU A 120 -3.83 13.62 -10.28
CA LEU A 120 -4.97 13.60 -11.19
C LEU A 120 -6.23 14.22 -10.60
N HIS A 121 -6.54 13.91 -9.34
CA HIS A 121 -7.75 14.40 -8.67
C HIS A 121 -7.65 15.90 -8.40
N ASP A 122 -8.69 16.66 -8.76
CA ASP A 122 -8.76 18.12 -8.67
C ASP A 122 -7.50 18.83 -9.19
N LYS A 123 -6.87 18.27 -10.22
CA LYS A 123 -5.62 18.78 -10.83
C LYS A 123 -4.51 19.01 -9.79
N GLY A 124 -4.46 18.17 -8.76
CA GLY A 124 -3.46 18.20 -7.68
C GLY A 124 -3.79 19.12 -6.50
N GLU A 125 -4.88 19.89 -6.54
CA GLU A 125 -5.25 20.78 -5.43
C GLU A 125 -5.66 20.01 -4.18
N PHE A 126 -6.40 18.92 -4.33
CA PHE A 126 -6.77 18.05 -3.21
C PHE A 126 -5.52 17.51 -2.50
N LEU A 127 -4.56 16.97 -3.26
CA LEU A 127 -3.29 16.48 -2.76
C LEU A 127 -2.49 17.58 -2.04
N GLY A 128 -2.39 18.77 -2.63
CA GLY A 128 -1.67 19.90 -2.04
C GLY A 128 -2.24 20.31 -0.69
N LYS A 129 -3.58 20.38 -0.56
CA LYS A 129 -4.24 20.67 0.71
C LYS A 129 -4.00 19.60 1.78
N LEU A 130 -3.89 18.32 1.40
CA LEU A 130 -3.53 17.26 2.34
C LEU A 130 -2.06 17.33 2.76
N VAL A 131 -1.15 17.65 1.84
CA VAL A 131 0.28 17.87 2.15
C VAL A 131 0.43 19.02 3.14
N GLN A 132 -0.19 20.16 2.85
CA GLN A 132 -0.19 21.33 3.73
C GLN A 132 -0.76 20.98 5.10
N TYR A 133 -1.92 20.32 5.16
CA TYR A 133 -2.55 19.92 6.42
C TYR A 133 -1.66 19.01 7.27
N CYS A 134 -1.05 18.00 6.64
CA CYS A 134 -0.13 17.09 7.32
C CYS A 134 1.10 17.81 7.87
N LYS A 135 1.64 18.80 7.15
CA LYS A 135 2.87 19.48 7.57
C LYS A 135 2.63 20.63 8.53
N GLN A 136 1.61 21.45 8.29
CA GLN A 136 1.35 22.68 9.05
C GLN A 136 0.45 22.43 10.26
N ASP A 137 -0.67 21.73 10.07
CA ASP A 137 -1.64 21.50 11.15
C ASP A 137 -1.25 20.30 12.02
N LEU A 138 -0.91 19.17 11.41
CA LEU A 138 -0.53 17.94 12.13
C LEU A 138 0.97 17.88 12.50
N GLN A 139 1.78 18.78 11.95
CA GLN A 139 3.22 18.87 12.24
C GLN A 139 3.99 17.55 12.05
N LEU A 140 3.58 16.75 11.06
CA LEU A 140 4.22 15.47 10.81
C LEU A 140 5.71 15.65 10.47
N PRO A 141 6.60 14.85 11.06
CA PRO A 141 8.02 14.82 10.71
C PRO A 141 8.26 14.67 9.20
N SER A 142 7.48 13.85 8.49
CA SER A 142 7.67 13.63 7.05
C SER A 142 6.38 13.50 6.25
N VAL A 143 6.29 14.28 5.18
CA VAL A 143 5.24 14.21 4.17
C VAL A 143 5.89 13.88 2.82
N SER A 144 5.49 12.77 2.21
CA SER A 144 6.02 12.36 0.90
C SER A 144 4.94 12.03 -0.11
N ILE A 145 5.30 12.07 -1.40
CA ILE A 145 4.44 11.67 -2.51
C ILE A 145 5.18 10.66 -3.39
N VAL A 146 4.45 9.66 -3.91
CA VAL A 146 4.88 8.83 -5.04
C VAL A 146 3.98 9.13 -6.24
N SER A 147 4.57 9.50 -7.38
CA SER A 147 3.84 9.88 -8.59
C SER A 147 4.53 9.36 -9.85
N ASN A 148 3.79 9.23 -10.96
CA ASN A 148 4.34 9.03 -12.30
C ASN A 148 4.88 10.34 -12.92
N GLY A 149 4.67 11.48 -12.26
CA GLY A 149 5.18 12.79 -12.65
C GLY A 149 4.42 13.51 -13.77
N SER A 150 3.59 12.82 -14.54
CA SER A 150 3.03 13.34 -15.81
C SER A 150 2.07 14.52 -15.65
N MET A 151 1.46 14.67 -14.47
CA MET A 151 0.46 15.71 -14.16
C MET A 151 1.03 16.84 -13.29
N ILE A 152 2.29 16.73 -12.87
CA ILE A 152 2.94 17.71 -12.01
C ILE A 152 3.25 18.98 -12.81
N LYS A 153 2.97 20.13 -12.20
CA LYS A 153 3.23 21.46 -12.76
C LYS A 153 3.99 22.29 -11.74
N GLU A 154 4.88 23.17 -12.20
CA GLU A 154 5.68 24.05 -11.33
C GLU A 154 4.84 24.86 -10.34
N LYS A 155 3.67 25.35 -10.77
CA LYS A 155 2.73 26.07 -9.89
C LYS A 155 2.31 25.29 -8.63
N TRP A 156 2.38 23.96 -8.67
CA TRP A 156 2.10 23.13 -7.51
C TRP A 156 3.26 23.21 -6.50
N PHE A 157 4.52 23.19 -6.98
CA PHE A 157 5.69 23.43 -6.13
C PHE A 157 5.69 24.84 -5.54
N GLN A 158 5.36 25.86 -6.34
CA GLN A 158 5.25 27.24 -5.86
C GLN A 158 4.26 27.40 -4.69
N LYS A 159 3.22 26.55 -4.67
CA LYS A 159 2.14 26.63 -3.69
C LYS A 159 2.33 25.70 -2.48
N TYR A 160 2.86 24.50 -2.70
CA TYR A 160 2.88 23.41 -1.72
C TYR A 160 4.26 22.79 -1.50
N GLY A 161 5.29 23.23 -2.24
CA GLY A 161 6.64 22.65 -2.21
C GLY A 161 7.33 22.81 -0.84
N ASP A 162 7.07 23.93 -0.15
CA ASP A 162 7.62 24.18 1.18
C ASP A 162 7.17 23.14 2.20
N ASP A 163 5.95 22.61 2.06
CA ASP A 163 5.37 21.62 2.97
C ASP A 163 5.75 20.17 2.61
N LEU A 164 6.31 19.94 1.43
CA LEU A 164 6.67 18.61 0.95
C LEU A 164 8.13 18.28 1.30
N ASP A 165 8.35 17.14 1.98
CA ASP A 165 9.70 16.65 2.27
C ASP A 165 10.28 15.91 1.07
N ILE A 166 9.55 14.92 0.54
CA ILE A 166 10.07 13.99 -0.47
C ILE A 166 9.09 13.82 -1.63
N LEU A 167 9.55 14.07 -2.85
CA LEU A 167 8.86 13.67 -4.07
C LEU A 167 9.56 12.49 -4.72
N ALA A 168 8.88 11.34 -4.76
CA ALA A 168 9.32 10.15 -5.45
C ALA A 168 8.67 10.05 -6.83
N ILE A 169 9.49 10.01 -7.89
CA ILE A 169 9.00 9.75 -9.25
C ILE A 169 9.25 8.30 -9.63
N SER A 170 8.19 7.64 -10.10
CA SER A 170 8.26 6.28 -10.60
C SER A 170 8.79 6.27 -12.03
N CYS A 171 10.06 5.88 -12.21
CA CYS A 171 10.76 5.73 -13.48
C CYS A 171 11.37 4.33 -13.54
N ASP A 172 10.94 3.49 -14.48
CA ASP A 172 11.47 2.12 -14.59
C ASP A 172 12.53 1.96 -15.67
N SER A 173 12.67 2.93 -16.58
CA SER A 173 13.56 2.85 -17.73
C SER A 173 13.93 4.25 -18.20
N PHE A 174 15.18 4.43 -18.60
CA PHE A 174 15.66 5.61 -19.31
C PHE A 174 15.54 5.49 -20.82
N ASP A 175 15.15 4.31 -21.32
CA ASP A 175 14.70 4.10 -22.70
C ASP A 175 13.18 4.30 -22.85
N GLU A 176 12.79 5.20 -23.76
CA GLU A 176 11.38 5.53 -23.99
C GLU A 176 10.59 4.39 -24.66
N ALA A 177 11.23 3.58 -25.49
CA ALA A 177 10.58 2.43 -26.12
C ALA A 177 10.21 1.37 -25.06
N THR A 178 11.08 1.18 -24.08
CA THR A 178 10.85 0.31 -22.92
C THR A 178 9.75 0.86 -22.01
N ASN A 179 9.73 2.17 -21.72
CA ASN A 179 8.61 2.79 -21.01
C ASN A 179 7.26 2.61 -21.75
N GLN A 180 7.26 2.72 -23.08
CA GLN A 180 6.07 2.45 -23.89
C GLN A 180 5.62 0.99 -23.80
N ARG A 181 6.54 0.02 -23.90
CA ARG A 181 6.26 -1.42 -23.72
C ARG A 181 5.69 -1.71 -22.33
N ILE A 182 6.24 -1.07 -21.31
CA ILE A 182 5.75 -1.20 -19.93
C ILE A 182 4.35 -0.60 -19.77
N GLY A 183 3.98 0.41 -20.57
CA GLY A 183 2.75 1.19 -20.41
C GLY A 183 2.92 2.42 -19.51
N ARG A 184 4.17 2.81 -19.22
CA ARG A 184 4.56 4.05 -18.51
C ARG A 184 4.70 5.22 -19.49
N ALA A 185 3.66 5.46 -20.27
CA ALA A 185 3.65 6.51 -21.27
C ALA A 185 2.25 7.12 -21.41
N GLN A 186 2.20 8.36 -21.89
CA GLN A 186 0.95 9.02 -22.25
C GLN A 186 1.11 9.85 -23.52
N GLY A 187 0.61 9.30 -24.64
CA GLY A 187 0.74 9.94 -25.95
C GLY A 187 2.20 10.04 -26.38
N ARG A 188 2.60 11.22 -26.89
CA ARG A 188 3.97 11.49 -27.38
C ARG A 188 4.87 12.19 -26.36
N LYS A 189 4.44 12.29 -25.09
CA LYS A 189 5.24 12.98 -24.06
C LYS A 189 6.35 12.04 -23.58
N SER A 190 7.59 12.53 -23.58
CA SER A 190 8.72 11.83 -22.97
C SER A 190 8.54 11.76 -21.45
N HIS A 191 8.68 10.55 -20.90
CA HIS A 191 8.70 10.32 -19.46
C HIS A 191 10.03 10.80 -18.86
N VAL A 192 11.14 10.56 -19.56
CA VAL A 192 12.51 10.89 -19.12
C VAL A 192 12.73 12.41 -19.10
N ASP A 193 12.32 13.15 -20.13
CA ASP A 193 12.38 14.62 -20.12
C ASP A 193 11.59 15.21 -18.96
N ASN A 194 10.42 14.60 -18.67
CA ASN A 194 9.57 15.04 -17.57
C ASN A 194 10.21 14.75 -16.20
N LEU A 195 10.94 13.63 -16.06
CA LEU A 195 11.72 13.29 -14.87
C LEU A 195 12.80 14.34 -14.60
N HIS A 196 13.60 14.71 -15.60
CA HIS A 196 14.62 15.75 -15.47
C HIS A 196 14.03 17.11 -15.09
N LYS A 197 12.92 17.50 -15.74
CA LYS A 197 12.20 18.73 -15.39
C LYS A 197 11.72 18.73 -13.93
N ILE A 198 11.18 17.62 -13.44
CA ILE A 198 10.75 17.51 -12.04
C ILE A 198 11.95 17.54 -11.10
N ARG A 199 13.08 16.91 -11.45
CA ARG A 199 14.32 17.00 -10.65
C ARG A 199 14.76 18.44 -10.45
N ASN A 200 14.71 19.25 -11.51
CA ASN A 200 15.05 20.67 -11.47
C ASN A 200 14.10 21.45 -10.55
N TRP A 201 12.80 21.18 -10.61
CA TRP A 201 11.85 21.79 -9.68
C TRP A 201 12.10 21.35 -8.24
N CYS A 202 12.40 20.07 -7.99
CA CYS A 202 12.77 19.62 -6.64
C CYS A 202 13.98 20.38 -6.09
N GLN A 203 14.99 20.64 -6.92
CA GLN A 203 16.14 21.47 -6.54
C GLN A 203 15.72 22.93 -6.24
N GLN A 204 15.05 23.58 -7.20
CA GLN A 204 14.61 24.97 -7.09
C GLN A 204 13.73 25.25 -5.87
N TYR A 205 12.84 24.31 -5.53
CA TYR A 205 11.87 24.42 -4.45
C TYR A 205 12.26 23.62 -3.20
N LYS A 206 13.52 23.16 -3.10
CA LYS A 206 14.08 22.49 -1.92
C LYS A 206 13.21 21.32 -1.44
N VAL A 207 12.86 20.43 -2.35
CA VAL A 207 12.16 19.17 -2.09
C VAL A 207 13.13 18.02 -2.35
N ALA A 208 13.23 17.07 -1.43
CA ALA A 208 14.09 15.91 -1.61
C ALA A 208 13.58 15.04 -2.78
N PHE A 209 14.43 14.81 -3.77
CA PHE A 209 14.07 14.03 -4.94
C PHE A 209 14.40 12.55 -4.74
N LYS A 210 13.42 11.68 -5.04
CA LYS A 210 13.53 10.22 -4.93
C LYS A 210 13.12 9.57 -6.24
N ILE A 211 13.71 8.42 -6.55
CA ILE A 211 13.29 7.58 -7.68
C ILE A 211 12.78 6.24 -7.14
N ASN A 212 11.72 5.74 -7.77
CA ASN A 212 11.20 4.39 -7.60
C ASN A 212 11.25 3.67 -8.95
N SER A 213 11.77 2.44 -9.00
CA SER A 213 11.83 1.64 -10.22
C SER A 213 11.33 0.23 -9.95
N VAL A 214 10.46 -0.29 -10.82
CA VAL A 214 10.05 -1.69 -10.81
C VAL A 214 10.83 -2.45 -11.87
N ILE A 215 11.68 -3.37 -11.41
CA ILE A 215 12.49 -4.23 -12.28
C ILE A 215 11.62 -5.41 -12.72
N ASN A 216 11.54 -5.56 -14.03
CA ASN A 216 10.64 -6.45 -14.74
C ASN A 216 11.30 -6.97 -16.02
N THR A 217 10.62 -7.86 -16.73
CA THR A 217 11.12 -8.52 -17.95
C THR A 217 11.71 -7.55 -18.99
N PHE A 218 11.23 -6.30 -19.07
CA PHE A 218 11.62 -5.37 -20.13
C PHE A 218 12.84 -4.50 -19.81
N ASN A 219 13.25 -4.39 -18.53
CA ASN A 219 14.33 -3.50 -18.09
C ASN A 219 15.39 -4.21 -17.22
N VAL A 220 15.28 -5.53 -17.01
CA VAL A 220 16.18 -6.27 -16.12
C VAL A 220 17.64 -6.28 -16.58
N ASP A 221 17.88 -6.09 -17.87
CA ASP A 221 19.22 -5.99 -18.46
C ASP A 221 19.71 -4.54 -18.63
N GLU A 222 18.89 -3.55 -18.27
CA GLU A 222 19.25 -2.14 -18.41
C GLU A 222 20.35 -1.75 -17.41
N ASP A 223 21.28 -0.90 -17.86
CA ASP A 223 22.24 -0.20 -17.00
C ASP A 223 21.75 1.24 -16.83
N MET A 224 21.48 1.61 -15.57
CA MET A 224 20.94 2.90 -15.18
C MET A 224 21.94 3.71 -14.33
N VAL A 225 23.18 3.24 -14.16
CA VAL A 225 24.15 3.82 -13.22
C VAL A 225 24.38 5.30 -13.52
N GLU A 226 24.73 5.63 -14.76
CA GLU A 226 25.02 7.02 -15.16
C GLU A 226 23.80 7.93 -14.94
N ASN A 227 22.62 7.50 -15.39
CA ASN A 227 21.39 8.30 -15.27
C ASN A 227 21.00 8.55 -13.81
N ILE A 228 21.10 7.55 -12.95
CA ILE A 228 20.77 7.70 -11.53
C ILE A 228 21.79 8.59 -10.82
N LEU A 229 23.08 8.43 -11.10
CA LEU A 229 24.13 9.28 -10.52
C LEU A 229 23.96 10.74 -10.98
N GLN A 230 23.63 10.98 -12.25
CA GLN A 230 23.39 12.32 -12.77
C GLN A 230 22.17 12.99 -12.13
N LEU A 231 21.08 12.23 -11.92
CA LEU A 231 19.88 12.75 -11.25
C LEU A 231 20.08 12.96 -9.75
N ASN A 232 21.05 12.27 -9.15
CA ASN A 232 21.43 12.35 -7.74
C ASN A 232 20.21 12.34 -6.78
N PRO A 233 19.35 11.30 -6.82
CA PRO A 233 18.25 11.20 -5.88
C PRO A 233 18.76 10.86 -4.48
N VAL A 234 18.07 11.36 -3.45
CA VAL A 234 18.39 11.06 -2.04
C VAL A 234 18.18 9.58 -1.70
N ARG A 235 17.37 8.90 -2.51
CA ARG A 235 17.03 7.48 -2.39
C ARG A 235 16.55 6.96 -3.74
N TRP A 236 17.03 5.78 -4.13
CA TRP A 236 16.52 5.03 -5.27
C TRP A 236 15.95 3.70 -4.77
N LYS A 237 14.63 3.55 -4.80
CA LYS A 237 13.98 2.29 -4.43
C LYS A 237 13.87 1.41 -5.67
N VAL A 238 14.44 0.21 -5.57
CA VAL A 238 14.47 -0.79 -6.64
C VAL A 238 13.62 -1.96 -6.20
N PHE A 239 12.46 -2.11 -6.83
CA PHE A 239 11.47 -3.14 -6.51
C PHE A 239 11.54 -4.28 -7.51
N GLN A 240 11.47 -5.52 -7.05
CA GLN A 240 11.16 -6.64 -7.93
C GLN A 240 9.67 -6.58 -8.31
N CYS A 241 9.32 -6.96 -9.55
CA CYS A 241 7.93 -7.02 -9.97
C CYS A 241 7.12 -8.01 -9.11
N LEU A 242 6.05 -7.51 -8.48
CA LEU A 242 5.21 -8.24 -7.54
C LEU A 242 3.83 -8.55 -8.12
N LEU A 243 3.40 -9.80 -7.98
CA LEU A 243 2.03 -10.23 -8.29
C LEU A 243 1.12 -10.04 -7.07
N ILE A 244 -0.06 -9.48 -7.31
CA ILE A 244 -1.14 -9.30 -6.35
C ILE A 244 -2.45 -9.78 -7.01
N ASP A 245 -3.00 -10.85 -6.45
CA ASP A 245 -4.27 -11.43 -6.89
C ASP A 245 -5.42 -10.40 -6.77
N GLY A 246 -6.22 -10.30 -7.83
CA GLY A 246 -7.31 -9.33 -7.95
C GLY A 246 -6.89 -7.89 -8.24
N GLU A 247 -5.60 -7.62 -8.45
CA GLU A 247 -5.09 -6.33 -8.95
C GLU A 247 -4.43 -6.53 -10.32
N ASN A 248 -3.36 -7.33 -10.36
CA ASN A 248 -2.55 -7.57 -11.55
C ASN A 248 -2.27 -9.05 -11.85
N ALA A 249 -2.91 -9.95 -11.12
CA ALA A 249 -2.88 -11.39 -11.34
C ALA A 249 -4.26 -11.99 -11.03
N GLY A 250 -4.59 -13.10 -11.66
CA GLY A 250 -5.84 -13.84 -11.44
C GLY A 250 -7.06 -13.26 -12.18
N GLU A 251 -8.16 -14.03 -12.19
CA GLU A 251 -9.32 -13.79 -13.07
C GLU A 251 -10.02 -12.43 -12.89
N LYS A 252 -9.90 -11.83 -11.69
CA LYS A 252 -10.58 -10.57 -11.34
C LYS A 252 -9.68 -9.34 -11.48
N ALA A 253 -8.46 -9.50 -11.99
CA ALA A 253 -7.50 -8.42 -12.16
C ALA A 253 -7.81 -7.54 -13.38
N LEU A 254 -7.36 -6.29 -13.32
CA LEU A 254 -7.45 -5.34 -14.46
C LEU A 254 -6.15 -5.32 -15.27
N ARG A 255 -5.15 -6.09 -14.85
CA ARG A 255 -3.79 -6.15 -15.37
C ARG A 255 -3.31 -7.59 -15.33
N GLU A 256 -2.35 -7.90 -16.18
CA GLU A 256 -1.72 -9.23 -16.31
C GLU A 256 -0.21 -9.03 -16.17
N ALA A 257 0.27 -9.12 -14.92
CA ALA A 257 1.65 -8.87 -14.55
C ALA A 257 2.55 -10.10 -14.72
N GLU A 258 2.00 -11.26 -15.03
CA GLU A 258 2.74 -12.52 -15.17
C GLU A 258 3.85 -12.41 -16.22
N GLY A 259 3.61 -11.69 -17.33
CA GLY A 259 4.61 -11.42 -18.36
C GLY A 259 5.73 -10.44 -17.95
N PHE A 260 5.59 -9.78 -16.80
CA PHE A 260 6.55 -8.80 -16.26
C PHE A 260 7.43 -9.39 -15.13
N VAL A 261 7.08 -10.57 -14.61
CA VAL A 261 7.80 -11.17 -13.48
C VAL A 261 9.19 -11.65 -13.92
N ILE A 262 10.17 -11.37 -13.06
CA ILE A 262 11.55 -11.87 -13.19
C ILE A 262 11.87 -12.80 -12.03
N SER A 263 12.84 -13.69 -12.23
CA SER A 263 13.35 -14.55 -11.16
C SER A 263 14.12 -13.74 -10.11
N GLU A 264 14.32 -14.33 -8.93
CA GLU A 264 15.19 -13.72 -7.90
C GLU A 264 16.62 -13.55 -8.41
N GLN A 265 17.14 -14.53 -9.16
CA GLN A 265 18.49 -14.44 -9.73
C GLN A 265 18.64 -13.23 -10.66
N LEU A 266 17.72 -13.04 -11.60
CA LEU A 266 17.76 -11.90 -12.51
C LEU A 266 17.65 -10.56 -11.77
N PHE A 267 16.88 -10.52 -10.68
CA PHE A 267 16.83 -9.35 -9.82
C PHE A 267 18.17 -9.11 -9.12
N GLN A 268 18.83 -10.14 -8.58
CA GLN A 268 20.16 -10.00 -7.98
C GLN A 268 21.20 -9.53 -9.00
N ASP A 269 21.18 -10.05 -10.24
CA ASP A 269 22.08 -9.63 -11.31
C ASP A 269 21.91 -8.13 -11.61
N PHE A 270 20.67 -7.61 -11.61
CA PHE A 270 20.40 -6.17 -11.72
C PHE A 270 21.01 -5.40 -10.53
N LEU A 271 20.88 -5.91 -9.30
CA LEU A 271 21.44 -5.25 -8.12
C LEU A 271 22.98 -5.20 -8.15
N GLU A 272 23.63 -6.29 -8.57
CA GLU A 272 25.08 -6.37 -8.69
C GLU A 272 25.62 -5.36 -9.71
N ARG A 273 24.95 -5.25 -10.88
CA ARG A 273 25.27 -4.26 -11.92
C ARG A 273 25.23 -2.82 -11.39
N HIS A 274 24.33 -2.53 -10.44
CA HIS A 274 24.14 -1.19 -9.87
C HIS A 274 24.74 -1.02 -8.46
N SER A 275 25.62 -1.94 -8.03
CA SER A 275 26.22 -1.94 -6.69
C SER A 275 27.03 -0.67 -6.35
N SER A 276 27.47 0.08 -7.38
CA SER A 276 28.17 1.36 -7.22
C SER A 276 27.25 2.53 -6.87
N VAL A 277 25.93 2.38 -6.96
CA VAL A 277 24.97 3.45 -6.68
C VAL A 277 24.63 3.50 -5.19
N PRO A 278 25.12 4.51 -4.43
CA PRO A 278 25.05 4.51 -2.96
C PRO A 278 23.63 4.71 -2.42
N CYS A 279 22.75 5.34 -3.19
CA CYS A 279 21.37 5.61 -2.77
C CYS A 279 20.40 4.46 -3.09
N LEU A 280 20.88 3.36 -3.68
CA LEU A 280 20.08 2.18 -4.04
C LEU A 280 19.55 1.47 -2.78
N VAL A 281 18.26 1.16 -2.78
CA VAL A 281 17.61 0.40 -1.71
C VAL A 281 16.76 -0.72 -2.32
N PRO A 282 17.21 -1.99 -2.23
CA PRO A 282 16.55 -3.10 -2.89
C PRO A 282 15.39 -3.65 -2.07
N GLU A 283 14.27 -3.91 -2.74
CA GLU A 283 13.07 -4.53 -2.19
C GLU A 283 12.61 -5.70 -3.07
N SER A 284 13.01 -6.92 -2.71
CA SER A 284 12.47 -8.15 -3.28
C SER A 284 11.01 -8.36 -2.87
N ASN A 285 10.32 -9.28 -3.54
CA ASN A 285 8.93 -9.61 -3.25
C ASN A 285 8.70 -10.01 -1.79
N GLU A 286 9.65 -10.74 -1.17
CA GLU A 286 9.61 -11.10 0.26
C GLU A 286 9.64 -9.85 1.14
N LYS A 287 10.51 -8.87 0.83
CA LYS A 287 10.63 -7.62 1.59
C LYS A 287 9.41 -6.74 1.42
N MET A 288 8.76 -6.73 0.25
CA MET A 288 7.65 -5.83 -0.05
C MET A 288 6.33 -6.27 0.59
N ARG A 289 6.03 -7.57 0.59
CA ARG A 289 4.65 -8.08 0.73
C ARG A 289 3.91 -7.53 1.94
N ASN A 290 4.55 -7.51 3.12
CA ASN A 290 3.87 -7.18 4.39
C ASN A 290 4.55 -6.04 5.17
N SER A 291 5.53 -5.36 4.59
CA SER A 291 6.35 -4.36 5.30
C SER A 291 5.85 -2.93 5.13
N TYR A 292 4.61 -2.76 4.66
CA TYR A 292 3.97 -1.49 4.42
C TYR A 292 2.60 -1.45 5.08
N LEU A 293 2.32 -0.38 5.83
CA LEU A 293 0.95 0.00 6.16
C LEU A 293 0.36 0.75 4.97
N ILE A 294 -0.61 0.14 4.32
CA ILE A 294 -1.28 0.69 3.13
C ILE A 294 -2.73 0.97 3.49
N LEU A 295 -3.13 2.23 3.41
CA LEU A 295 -4.52 2.66 3.43
C LEU A 295 -5.04 2.83 2.02
N ASP A 296 -6.20 2.25 1.73
CA ASP A 296 -6.90 2.45 0.47
C ASP A 296 -7.72 3.75 0.43
N GLU A 297 -8.46 3.95 -0.66
CA GLU A 297 -9.24 5.17 -0.90
C GLU A 297 -10.39 5.40 0.11
N TYR A 298 -10.75 4.36 0.89
CA TYR A 298 -11.73 4.41 1.97
C TYR A 298 -11.08 4.48 3.36
N MET A 299 -9.76 4.64 3.42
CA MET A 299 -8.96 4.56 4.65
C MET A 299 -9.12 3.24 5.40
N ARG A 300 -9.10 2.13 4.66
CA ARG A 300 -9.01 0.77 5.18
C ARG A 300 -7.58 0.26 5.03
N PHE A 301 -7.04 -0.41 6.04
CA PHE A 301 -5.75 -1.07 5.91
C PHE A 301 -5.87 -2.26 4.96
N LEU A 302 -4.86 -2.47 4.12
CA LEU A 302 -4.82 -3.58 3.17
C LEU A 302 -3.84 -4.66 3.63
N ASP A 303 -4.36 -5.83 3.99
CA ASP A 303 -3.56 -7.01 4.26
C ASP A 303 -3.10 -7.66 2.95
N CYS A 304 -1.81 -7.93 2.86
CA CYS A 304 -1.16 -8.50 1.68
C CYS A 304 -0.54 -9.88 1.91
N ARG A 305 -0.71 -10.48 3.09
CA ARG A 305 -0.06 -11.75 3.48
C ARG A 305 -0.39 -12.90 2.53
N GLU A 306 -1.65 -13.00 2.15
CA GLU A 306 -2.15 -14.04 1.24
C GLU A 306 -1.96 -13.70 -0.25
N GLY A 307 -1.19 -12.65 -0.58
CA GLY A 307 -0.96 -12.22 -1.97
C GLY A 307 -2.12 -11.47 -2.62
N ARG A 308 -3.13 -11.08 -1.84
CA ARG A 308 -4.23 -10.19 -2.25
C ARG A 308 -4.08 -8.83 -1.58
N LYS A 309 -5.07 -7.95 -1.75
CA LYS A 309 -5.25 -6.74 -0.92
C LYS A 309 -6.59 -6.85 -0.22
N ASP A 310 -6.58 -7.47 0.95
CA ASP A 310 -7.78 -7.72 1.74
C ASP A 310 -8.01 -6.53 2.69
N PRO A 311 -9.10 -5.75 2.52
CA PRO A 311 -9.30 -4.54 3.29
C PRO A 311 -9.86 -4.82 4.69
N SER A 312 -9.37 -4.08 5.69
CA SER A 312 -10.00 -3.96 7.00
C SER A 312 -11.30 -3.15 6.93
N LYS A 313 -11.96 -2.92 8.07
CA LYS A 313 -12.92 -1.81 8.21
C LYS A 313 -12.19 -0.46 8.14
N SER A 314 -12.91 0.63 7.82
CA SER A 314 -12.29 1.95 7.76
C SER A 314 -11.89 2.43 9.14
N ILE A 315 -10.74 3.10 9.24
CA ILE A 315 -10.34 3.80 10.47
C ILE A 315 -11.35 4.89 10.85
N LEU A 316 -12.12 5.37 9.89
CA LEU A 316 -13.17 6.37 10.08
C LEU A 316 -14.39 5.82 10.83
N ASP A 317 -14.59 4.50 10.80
CA ASP A 317 -15.71 3.79 11.39
C ASP A 317 -15.34 3.13 12.72
N VAL A 318 -14.20 2.44 12.78
CA VAL A 318 -13.77 1.65 13.94
C VAL A 318 -12.53 2.18 14.66
N GLY A 319 -11.95 3.27 14.17
CA GLY A 319 -10.70 3.80 14.69
C GLY A 319 -9.47 3.01 14.24
N VAL A 320 -8.31 3.61 14.44
CA VAL A 320 -7.01 3.05 13.98
C VAL A 320 -6.66 1.79 14.74
N LYS A 321 -6.84 1.77 16.07
CA LYS A 321 -6.47 0.64 16.93
C LYS A 321 -7.18 -0.66 16.54
N GLU A 322 -8.46 -0.60 16.19
CA GLU A 322 -9.20 -1.78 15.75
C GLU A 322 -8.82 -2.19 14.32
N ALA A 323 -8.75 -1.22 13.40
CA ALA A 323 -8.48 -1.51 11.99
C ALA A 323 -7.06 -2.07 11.75
N ILE A 324 -6.04 -1.54 12.45
CA ILE A 324 -4.63 -1.89 12.21
C ILE A 324 -4.30 -3.34 12.57
N CYS A 325 -5.07 -3.95 13.49
CA CYS A 325 -4.97 -5.38 13.83
C CYS A 325 -5.19 -6.30 12.62
N PHE A 326 -5.85 -5.80 11.57
CA PHE A 326 -6.13 -6.54 10.34
C PHE A 326 -5.25 -6.09 9.17
N SER A 327 -4.20 -5.30 9.41
CA SER A 327 -3.31 -4.80 8.35
C SER A 327 -2.31 -5.85 7.83
N GLY A 328 -2.06 -6.91 8.59
CA GLY A 328 -1.03 -7.89 8.27
C GLY A 328 0.41 -7.35 8.32
N PHE A 329 0.63 -6.15 8.90
CA PHE A 329 1.92 -5.47 8.89
C PHE A 329 3.01 -6.20 9.70
N ASP A 330 4.16 -6.37 9.06
CA ASP A 330 5.39 -6.91 9.64
C ASP A 330 6.37 -5.75 9.93
N GLU A 331 6.35 -5.27 11.17
CA GLU A 331 7.22 -4.19 11.64
C GLU A 331 8.71 -4.58 11.59
N LYS A 332 9.04 -5.85 11.84
CA LYS A 332 10.43 -6.33 11.77
C LYS A 332 10.94 -6.24 10.33
N MET A 333 10.11 -6.64 9.36
CA MET A 333 10.46 -6.50 7.94
C MET A 333 10.53 -5.04 7.52
N PHE A 334 9.64 -4.16 8.02
CA PHE A 334 9.71 -2.71 7.80
C PHE A 334 11.06 -2.13 8.23
N LEU A 335 11.56 -2.50 9.41
CA LEU A 335 12.88 -2.08 9.88
C LEU A 335 14.01 -2.70 9.05
N LYS A 336 13.95 -4.01 8.76
CA LYS A 336 14.95 -4.75 7.97
C LYS A 336 15.14 -4.17 6.56
N ARG A 337 14.09 -3.66 5.93
CA ARG A 337 14.18 -3.03 4.59
C ARG A 337 14.58 -1.55 4.62
N GLY A 338 14.98 -1.02 5.78
CA GLY A 338 15.34 0.39 5.96
C GLY A 338 14.12 1.33 5.80
N GLY A 339 12.97 0.93 6.35
CA GLY A 339 11.74 1.72 6.37
C GLY A 339 11.83 2.95 7.26
N LYS A 340 12.64 2.90 8.32
CA LYS A 340 13.04 4.06 9.14
C LYS A 340 14.38 4.60 8.66
N TYR A 341 14.40 5.86 8.24
CA TYR A 341 15.57 6.57 7.73
C TYR A 341 15.35 8.07 7.95
N VAL A 342 16.37 8.90 7.70
CA VAL A 342 16.22 10.36 7.74
C VAL A 342 15.24 10.79 6.63
N TRP A 343 14.01 11.13 7.01
CA TRP A 343 12.89 11.33 6.08
C TRP A 343 12.30 12.75 6.06
N SER A 344 12.77 13.62 6.95
CA SER A 344 12.47 15.05 6.95
C SER A 344 13.51 15.75 6.09
N LYS A 345 13.10 16.61 5.17
CA LYS A 345 14.06 17.32 4.30
C LYS A 345 14.98 18.26 5.09
N ALA A 346 14.54 18.73 6.27
CA ALA A 346 15.34 19.58 7.15
C ALA A 346 16.56 18.85 7.73
N ASP A 347 16.46 17.53 7.90
CA ASP A 347 17.51 16.69 8.48
C ASP A 347 18.39 16.03 7.41
N MET A 348 17.90 15.98 6.17
CA MET A 348 18.70 15.60 5.02
C MET A 348 19.64 16.76 4.73
N LYS A 349 20.95 16.56 4.90
CA LYS A 349 21.99 17.55 4.57
C LYS A 349 22.07 17.75 3.05
N LEU A 350 21.02 18.33 2.45
CA LEU A 350 20.89 18.56 1.02
C LEU A 350 21.47 19.93 0.71
N GLU A 351 22.31 19.97 -0.32
CA GLU A 351 22.78 21.23 -0.92
C GLU A 351 21.68 21.91 -1.76
N TRP A 352 20.48 21.27 -1.78
CA TRP A 352 19.26 21.47 -2.57
C TRP A 352 19.49 21.65 -4.08
#